data_AF-A0AAJ2R109-F1
#
_entry.id   AF-A0AAJ2R109-F1
#
_cell.length_a   1.000
_cell.length_b   1.000
_cell.length_c   1.000
_cell.angle_alpha   90.00
_cell.angle_beta   90.00
_cell.angle_gamma   90.00
#
_symmetry.space_group_name_H-M   'P 1'
#
loop_
_entity.id
_entity.type
_entity.pdbx_description
1 polymer ?
#
loop_
_entity_poly.entity_id
_entity_poly.type
_entity_poly.pdbx_seq_one_letter_code
_entity_poly.pdbx_strand_id
1 'polypeptide(L)'
;MSTPLYPFYEPAELMDEGALDLQDLARHCQRNTAWVVERVQTGVLYCENEPSGEAAAPQAQWRFSSQTLVRARRIAHLEHSFDADPQLAALTADLIEEVQMLRRKLQALQH
;
A
#
# COMPACT_ATOMS: atom_id res chain seq x y z
N MET A 1 -22.50 22.04 -4.38
CA MET A 1 -21.91 21.06 -3.43
C MET A 1 -20.46 20.93 -3.79
N SER A 2 -19.56 21.40 -2.92
CA SER A 2 -18.12 21.46 -3.21
C SER A 2 -17.52 20.08 -2.98
N THR A 3 -17.10 19.41 -4.04
CA THR A 3 -16.37 18.15 -3.98
C THR A 3 -15.03 18.42 -3.28
N PRO A 4 -14.71 17.74 -2.17
CA PRO A 4 -13.38 17.90 -1.60
C PRO A 4 -12.37 17.28 -2.57
N LEU A 5 -11.46 18.11 -3.10
CA LEU A 5 -10.27 17.71 -3.83
C LEU A 5 -9.31 17.01 -2.85
N TYR A 6 -9.60 15.77 -2.49
CA TYR A 6 -8.60 14.88 -1.91
C TYR A 6 -7.96 14.12 -3.08
N PRO A 7 -6.70 14.41 -3.44
CA PRO A 7 -5.98 13.69 -4.51
C PRO A 7 -5.72 12.20 -4.19
N PHE A 8 -6.34 11.67 -3.14
CA PHE A 8 -6.14 10.33 -2.60
C PHE A 8 -7.43 9.51 -2.49
N TYR A 9 -8.57 10.02 -2.97
CA TYR A 9 -9.82 9.27 -3.02
C TYR A 9 -10.18 8.97 -4.47
N GLU A 10 -9.46 8.03 -5.08
CA GLU A 10 -10.10 7.23 -6.12
C GLU A 10 -11.07 6.27 -5.42
N PRO A 11 -12.35 6.22 -5.82
CA PRO A 11 -13.25 5.19 -5.36
C PRO A 11 -12.57 3.86 -5.67
N ALA A 12 -12.30 3.07 -4.63
CA ALA A 12 -11.82 1.71 -4.81
C ALA A 12 -12.96 0.95 -5.50
N GLU A 13 -12.88 0.80 -6.83
CA GLU A 13 -13.59 -0.28 -7.50
C GLU A 13 -13.24 -1.55 -6.72
N LEU A 14 -14.27 -2.25 -6.25
CA LEU A 14 -14.15 -3.49 -5.51
C LEU A 14 -13.38 -4.47 -6.41
N MET A 15 -12.07 -4.47 -6.29
CA MET A 15 -11.23 -5.52 -6.83
C MET A 15 -11.70 -6.79 -6.14
N ASP A 16 -12.03 -7.79 -6.95
CA ASP A 16 -12.31 -9.15 -6.49
C ASP A 16 -11.26 -9.52 -5.42
N GLU A 17 -11.62 -10.38 -4.47
CA GLU A 17 -10.68 -10.97 -3.50
C GLU A 17 -9.68 -11.92 -4.21
N GLY A 18 -9.23 -11.55 -5.42
CA GLY A 18 -8.14 -12.11 -6.19
C GLY A 18 -6.92 -11.22 -5.99
N ALA A 19 -6.02 -11.69 -5.13
CA ALA A 19 -4.82 -10.97 -4.75
C ALA A 19 -3.96 -10.61 -5.97
N LEU A 20 -3.64 -9.33 -6.09
CA LEU A 20 -2.82 -8.78 -7.18
C LEU A 20 -1.50 -9.52 -7.25
N ASP A 21 -1.04 -9.84 -8.46
CA ASP A 21 0.31 -10.34 -8.63
C ASP A 21 1.34 -9.20 -8.59
N LEU A 22 2.61 -9.57 -8.61
CA LEU A 22 3.74 -8.63 -8.60
C LEU A 22 3.68 -7.61 -9.75
N GLN A 23 3.25 -8.04 -10.93
CA GLN A 23 3.23 -7.20 -12.13
C GLN A 23 2.07 -6.22 -12.08
N ASP A 24 0.90 -6.67 -11.62
CA ASP A 24 -0.25 -5.81 -11.40
C ASP A 24 0.00 -4.78 -10.32
N LEU A 25 0.59 -5.16 -9.18
CA LEU A 25 0.91 -4.20 -8.12
C LEU A 25 1.86 -3.10 -8.63
N ALA A 26 2.93 -3.49 -9.35
CA ALA A 26 3.88 -2.56 -9.93
C ALA A 26 3.19 -1.59 -10.91
N ARG A 27 2.37 -2.12 -11.82
CA ARG A 27 1.60 -1.35 -12.82
C ARG A 27 0.67 -0.32 -12.14
N HIS A 28 -0.09 -0.74 -11.13
CA HIS A 28 -1.01 0.17 -10.42
C HIS A 28 -0.31 1.21 -9.54
N CYS A 29 0.97 1.01 -9.23
CA CYS A 29 1.82 1.98 -8.54
C CYS A 29 2.65 2.85 -9.51
N GLN A 30 2.56 2.60 -10.83
CA GLN A 30 3.40 3.23 -11.86
C GLN A 30 4.91 3.03 -11.58
N ARG A 31 5.27 1.86 -11.05
CA ARG A 31 6.64 1.44 -10.75
C ARG A 31 6.98 0.15 -11.51
N ASN A 32 8.24 -0.27 -11.44
CA ASN A 32 8.66 -1.57 -11.96
C ASN A 32 8.57 -2.66 -10.88
N THR A 33 8.70 -3.92 -11.29
CA THR A 33 8.62 -5.06 -10.35
C THR A 33 9.80 -5.09 -9.38
N ALA A 34 10.98 -4.62 -9.79
CA ALA A 34 12.16 -4.51 -8.92
C ALA A 34 11.91 -3.60 -7.71
N TRP A 35 11.19 -2.49 -7.90
CA TRP A 35 10.77 -1.60 -6.83
C TRP A 35 9.91 -2.35 -5.80
N VAL A 36 8.90 -3.10 -6.26
CA VAL A 36 8.02 -3.88 -5.37
C VAL A 36 8.82 -4.95 -4.63
N VAL A 37 9.70 -5.69 -5.33
CA VAL A 37 10.57 -6.71 -4.75
C VAL A 37 11.43 -6.14 -3.64
N GLU A 38 12.09 -5.01 -3.90
CA GLU A 38 12.90 -4.34 -2.90
C GLU A 38 12.05 -3.94 -1.68
N ARG A 39 10.84 -3.39 -1.89
CA ARG A 39 9.95 -3.01 -0.77
C ARG A 39 9.47 -4.21 0.04
N VAL A 40 9.23 -5.35 -0.58
CA VAL A 40 8.90 -6.59 0.15
C VAL A 40 10.11 -7.07 0.94
N GLN A 41 11.29 -7.09 0.33
CA GLN A 41 12.53 -7.53 0.98
C GLN A 41 12.97 -6.64 2.15
N THR A 42 12.72 -5.33 2.06
CA THR A 42 13.01 -4.38 3.14
C THR A 42 11.90 -4.30 4.19
N GLY A 43 10.86 -5.14 4.09
CA GLY A 43 9.73 -5.17 5.03
C GLY A 43 8.82 -3.94 4.97
N VAL A 44 8.85 -3.20 3.85
CA VAL A 44 8.04 -2.00 3.62
C VAL A 44 6.64 -2.36 3.11
N LEU A 45 6.55 -3.41 2.29
CA LEU A 45 5.32 -4.02 1.82
C LEU A 45 5.26 -5.50 2.23
N TYR A 46 4.04 -6.02 2.36
CA TYR A 46 3.78 -7.42 2.71
C TYR A 46 2.91 -8.05 1.65
N CYS A 47 3.20 -9.31 1.30
CA CYS A 47 2.33 -10.14 0.47
C CYS A 47 1.60 -11.15 1.37
N GLU A 48 0.38 -11.52 0.97
CA GLU A 48 -0.56 -12.32 1.77
C GLU A 48 -0.13 -13.79 1.92
N ASN A 49 0.79 -14.24 1.09
CA ASN A 49 1.22 -15.63 1.00
C ASN A 49 2.72 -15.83 1.26
N GLU A 50 3.38 -14.85 1.87
CA GLU A 50 4.69 -15.05 2.49
C GLU A 50 4.49 -15.91 3.75
N PRO A 51 4.96 -17.17 3.77
CA PRO A 51 4.74 -18.03 4.93
C PRO A 51 5.56 -17.53 6.12
N SER A 52 4.98 -17.60 7.31
CA SER A 52 5.67 -17.30 8.57
C SER A 52 6.75 -18.35 8.86
N GLY A 53 7.92 -18.26 8.24
CA GLY A 53 9.00 -19.24 8.38
C GLY A 53 10.19 -18.98 7.46
N GLU A 54 11.14 -19.92 7.43
CA GLU A 54 12.44 -19.76 6.73
C GLU A 54 12.35 -19.87 5.19
N ALA A 55 11.22 -20.32 4.64
CA ALA A 55 11.05 -20.56 3.21
C ALA A 55 10.19 -19.48 2.56
N ALA A 56 10.82 -18.40 2.12
CA ALA A 56 10.14 -17.33 1.39
C ALA A 56 9.44 -17.87 0.12
N ALA A 57 8.23 -17.40 -0.15
CA ALA A 57 7.49 -17.80 -1.35
C ALA A 57 8.21 -17.26 -2.60
N PRO A 58 8.29 -18.04 -3.71
CA PRO A 58 8.82 -17.52 -4.96
C PRO A 58 8.05 -16.26 -5.40
N GLN A 59 8.75 -15.25 -5.91
CA GLN A 59 8.15 -13.96 -6.32
C GLN A 59 6.95 -14.11 -7.26
N ALA A 60 6.96 -15.12 -8.14
CA ALA A 60 5.85 -15.41 -9.07
C ALA A 60 4.53 -15.80 -8.35
N GLN A 61 4.65 -16.30 -7.12
CA GLN A 61 3.51 -16.68 -6.29
C GLN A 61 3.03 -15.52 -5.42
N TRP A 62 3.76 -14.41 -5.30
CA TRP A 62 3.34 -13.31 -4.43
C TRP A 62 1.96 -12.77 -4.81
N ARG A 63 1.17 -12.52 -3.78
CA ARG A 63 -0.21 -12.10 -3.84
C ARG A 63 -0.42 -10.93 -2.89
N PHE A 64 -1.00 -9.85 -3.38
CA PHE A 64 -1.17 -8.60 -2.64
C PHE A 64 -2.63 -8.21 -2.52
N SER A 65 -3.06 -7.81 -1.33
CA SER A 65 -4.41 -7.28 -1.11
C SER A 65 -4.58 -5.86 -1.66
N SER A 66 -5.83 -5.43 -1.76
CA SER A 66 -6.19 -4.03 -2.04
C SER A 66 -5.63 -3.07 -0.97
N GLN A 67 -5.51 -3.52 0.28
CA GLN A 67 -4.85 -2.75 1.34
C GLN A 67 -3.37 -2.52 1.02
N THR A 68 -2.64 -3.58 0.63
CA THR A 68 -1.24 -3.44 0.20
C THR A 68 -1.12 -2.53 -1.03
N LEU A 69 -2.06 -2.58 -1.97
CA LEU A 69 -2.06 -1.65 -3.11
C LEU A 69 -2.18 -0.19 -2.68
N VAL A 70 -3.13 0.14 -1.80
CA VAL A 70 -3.31 1.52 -1.29
C VAL A 70 -2.04 1.99 -0.58
N ARG A 71 -1.44 1.13 0.25
CA ARG A 71 -0.18 1.41 0.93
C ARG A 71 0.95 1.64 -0.07
N ALA A 72 1.12 0.76 -1.05
CA ALA A 72 2.16 0.86 -2.07
C ALA A 72 2.05 2.15 -2.90
N ARG A 73 0.83 2.58 -3.26
CA ARG A 73 0.61 3.87 -3.94
C ARG A 73 1.05 5.05 -3.08
N ARG A 74 0.76 5.04 -1.78
CA ARG A 74 1.20 6.09 -0.85
C ARG A 74 2.72 6.16 -0.77
N ILE A 75 3.38 5.01 -0.61
CA ILE A 75 4.83 4.94 -0.53
C ILE A 75 5.46 5.44 -1.83
N ALA A 76 4.98 4.96 -2.99
CA ALA A 76 5.45 5.42 -4.29
C ALA A 76 5.30 6.94 -4.46
N HIS A 77 4.21 7.53 -3.96
CA HIS A 77 3.98 8.97 -3.98
C HIS A 77 4.90 9.73 -3.03
N LEU A 78 5.14 9.20 -1.82
CA LEU A 78 6.02 9.80 -0.82
C LEU A 78 7.48 9.82 -1.30
N GLU A 79 7.97 8.70 -1.81
CA GLU A 79 9.31 8.61 -2.41
C GLU A 79 9.46 9.59 -3.59
N HIS A 80 8.43 9.72 -4.44
CA HIS A 80 8.49 10.63 -5.59
C HIS A 80 8.43 12.11 -5.20
N SER A 81 7.55 12.47 -4.28
CA SER A 81 7.21 13.87 -4.01
C SER A 81 8.14 14.51 -2.98
N PHE A 82 8.74 13.69 -2.11
CA PHE A 82 9.57 14.15 -1.00
C PHE A 82 10.99 13.60 -1.03
N ASP A 83 11.36 12.84 -2.06
CA ASP A 83 12.64 12.12 -2.14
C ASP A 83 12.90 11.27 -0.87
N ALA A 84 11.82 10.77 -0.28
CA ALA A 84 11.89 9.98 0.94
C ALA A 84 12.53 8.61 0.63
N ASP A 85 13.42 8.17 1.51
CA ASP A 85 13.88 6.78 1.47
C ASP A 85 12.71 5.81 1.78
N PRO A 86 12.82 4.52 1.40
CA PRO A 86 11.73 3.57 1.58
C PRO A 86 11.25 3.42 3.03
N GLN A 87 12.14 3.51 4.01
CA GLN A 87 11.79 3.37 5.42
C GLN A 87 11.07 4.61 5.94
N LEU A 88 11.52 5.81 5.56
CA LEU A 88 10.85 7.07 5.89
C LEU A 88 9.45 7.14 5.24
N ALA A 89 9.34 6.71 3.98
CA ALA A 89 8.06 6.62 3.29
C ALA A 89 7.11 5.62 3.97
N ALA A 90 7.62 4.46 4.40
CA ALA A 90 6.85 3.46 5.15
C ALA A 90 6.32 4.00 6.49
N LEU A 91 7.20 4.60 7.30
CA LEU A 91 6.83 5.20 8.58
C LEU A 91 5.78 6.30 8.40
N THR A 92 5.94 7.14 7.39
CA THR A 92 4.98 8.20 7.09
C THR A 92 3.63 7.62 6.66
N ALA A 93 3.63 6.55 5.86
CA ALA A 93 2.40 5.83 5.51
C ALA A 93 1.70 5.23 6.74
N ASP A 94 2.44 4.65 7.68
CA ASP A 94 1.90 4.14 8.95
C ASP A 94 1.20 5.24 9.75
N LEU A 95 1.83 6.42 9.87
CA LEU A 95 1.25 7.56 10.58
C LEU A 95 0.00 8.10 9.88
N ILE A 96 -0.01 8.15 8.54
CA ILE A 96 -1.20 8.54 7.77
C ILE A 96 -2.34 7.56 8.03
N GLU A 97 -2.05 6.26 8.04
CA GLU A 97 -3.02 5.19 8.29
C GLU A 97 -3.60 5.27 9.71
N GLU A 98 -2.74 5.46 10.70
CA GLU A 98 -3.13 5.62 12.09
C GLU A 98 -4.02 6.85 12.29
N VAL A 99 -3.64 8.01 11.73
CA VAL A 99 -4.46 9.23 11.80
C VAL A 99 -5.81 9.04 11.12
N GLN A 100 -5.86 8.38 9.98
CA GLN A 100 -7.13 8.08 9.30
C GLN A 100 -8.01 7.16 10.14
N MET A 101 -7.43 6.14 10.75
CA MET A 101 -8.15 5.21 11.64
C MET A 101 -8.70 5.94 12.87
N LEU A 102 -7.87 6.77 13.53
CA LEU A 102 -8.28 7.56 14.69
C LEU A 102 -9.41 8.54 14.35
N ARG A 103 -9.33 9.23 13.20
CA ARG A 103 -10.40 10.13 12.73
C ARG A 103 -11.71 9.39 12.50
N ARG A 104 -11.68 8.19 11.90
CA ARG A 104 -12.88 7.36 11.71
C ARG A 104 -13.49 6.95 13.05
N LYS A 105 -12.67 6.57 14.03
CA LYS A 105 -13.15 6.23 15.39
C LYS A 105 -13.83 7.43 16.05
N LEU A 106 -13.25 8.62 15.96
CA LEU A 106 -13.84 9.84 16.51
C LEU A 106 -15.19 10.18 15.85
N GLN A 107 -15.28 10.06 14.52
CA GLN A 107 -16.54 10.28 13.80
C GLN A 107 -17.61 9.28 14.23
N ALA A 108 -17.26 8.01 14.39
CA ALA A 108 -18.19 6.98 14.85
C ALA A 108 -18.72 7.20 16.28
N LEU A 109 -17.97 7.91 17.14
CA LEU A 109 -18.40 8.28 18.50
C LEU A 109 -19.28 9.54 18.54
N GLN A 110 -19.29 10.33 17.46
CA GLN A 110 -20.11 11.54 17.33
C GLN A 110 -21.47 11.27 16.68
N HIS A 111 -21.74 10.01 16.31
CA HIS A 111 -23.00 9.50 15.79
C HIS A 111 -23.68 8.61 16.83
#